data_AF-A0A414KX14-F1
#
_entry.id   AF-A0A414KX14-F1
#
_cell.length_a   1.000
_cell.length_b   1.000
_cell.length_c   1.000
_cell.angle_alpha   90.00
_cell.angle_beta   90.00
_cell.angle_gamma   90.00
#
_symmetry.space_group_name_H-M   'P 1'
#
loop_
_entity.id
_entity.type
_entity.pdbx_description
1 polymer ?
#
loop_
_entity_poly.entity_id
_entity_poly.type
_entity_poly.pdbx_seq_one_letter_code
_entity_poly.pdbx_strand_id
1 'polypeptide(L)'
;DHGEKQKHVQEVLDRCWDILETLPASLLKLRLLTACYGEVFDEPMADEGRAIIASLDSESLTPELQEAINEFHNVVDNPYPCEEVED
;
A
#
# COMPACT_ATOMS: atom_id res chain seq x y z
N ASP A 1 -3.80 -8.91 23.78
CA ASP A 1 -4.68 -8.89 22.59
C ASP A 1 -5.88 -9.77 22.92
N HIS A 2 -7.10 -9.21 22.93
CA HIS A 2 -8.33 -9.95 23.32
C HIS A 2 -8.95 -10.73 22.14
N GLY A 3 -8.18 -10.98 21.06
CA GLY A 3 -8.65 -11.71 19.89
C GLY A 3 -9.56 -10.90 18.96
N GLU A 4 -9.83 -9.62 19.27
CA GLU A 4 -10.70 -8.74 18.47
C GLU A 4 -9.95 -7.98 17.37
N LYS A 5 -8.62 -7.88 17.46
CA LYS A 5 -7.79 -7.09 16.54
C LYS A 5 -7.97 -7.52 15.08
N GLN A 6 -7.94 -8.83 14.81
CA GLN A 6 -8.10 -9.35 13.44
C GLN A 6 -9.48 -9.01 12.85
N LYS A 7 -10.53 -9.03 13.67
CA LYS A 7 -11.88 -8.68 13.21
C LYS A 7 -11.96 -7.21 12.82
N HIS A 8 -11.38 -6.32 13.62
CA HIS A 8 -11.36 -4.88 13.31
C HIS A 8 -10.52 -4.57 12.07
N VAL A 9 -9.38 -5.25 11.89
CA VAL A 9 -8.59 -5.12 10.66
C VAL A 9 -9.40 -5.54 9.45
N GLN A 10 -10.10 -6.68 9.50
CA GLN A 10 -10.94 -7.12 8.39
C GLN A 10 -12.07 -6.12 8.07
N GLU A 11 -12.76 -5.59 9.09
CA GLU A 11 -13.81 -4.57 8.89
C GLU A 11 -13.27 -3.28 8.25
N VAL A 12 -12.02 -2.93 8.51
CA VAL A 12 -11.36 -1.79 7.84
C VAL A 12 -11.02 -2.16 6.40
N LEU A 13 -10.43 -3.32 6.15
CA LEU A 13 -10.06 -3.78 4.81
C LEU A 13 -11.27 -3.88 3.88
N ASP A 14 -12.40 -4.44 4.36
CA ASP A 14 -13.64 -4.54 3.59
C ASP A 14 -14.11 -3.15 3.12
N ARG A 15 -14.04 -2.14 4.00
CA ARG A 15 -14.40 -0.75 3.65
C ARG A 15 -13.38 -0.11 2.72
N CYS A 16 -12.11 -0.45 2.85
CA CYS A 16 -11.06 0.07 1.98
C CYS A 16 -11.25 -0.44 0.54
N TRP A 17 -11.72 -1.67 0.36
CA TRP A 17 -11.95 -2.24 -0.97
C TRP A 17 -12.96 -1.44 -1.79
N ASP A 18 -14.13 -1.15 -1.21
CA ASP A 18 -15.17 -0.33 -1.84
C ASP A 18 -14.66 1.07 -2.22
N ILE A 19 -13.78 1.62 -1.38
CA ILE A 19 -13.23 2.97 -1.54
C ILE A 19 -12.13 2.99 -2.62
N LEU A 20 -11.27 1.97 -2.67
CA LEU A 20 -10.16 1.87 -3.63
C LEU A 20 -10.65 1.86 -5.08
N GLU A 21 -11.75 1.16 -5.37
CA GLU A 21 -12.32 1.13 -6.72
C GLU A 21 -12.80 2.51 -7.21
N THR A 22 -13.24 3.37 -6.29
CA THR A 22 -13.81 4.69 -6.62
C THR A 22 -12.79 5.83 -6.55
N LEU A 23 -11.67 5.64 -5.86
CA LEU A 23 -10.67 6.69 -5.71
C LEU A 23 -9.88 6.90 -7.01
N PRO A 24 -9.65 8.17 -7.41
CA PRO A 24 -8.74 8.48 -8.50
C PRO A 24 -7.29 8.22 -8.08
N ALA A 25 -6.40 8.08 -9.08
CA ALA A 25 -4.96 8.03 -8.88
C ALA A 25 -4.50 9.27 -8.09
N SER A 26 -3.99 9.04 -6.88
CA SER A 26 -3.65 10.09 -5.93
C SER A 26 -2.71 9.54 -4.84
N LEU A 27 -2.04 10.44 -4.12
CA LEU A 27 -1.22 10.09 -2.95
C LEU A 27 -2.02 9.28 -1.91
N LEU A 28 -3.28 9.66 -1.68
CA LEU A 28 -4.16 8.96 -0.74
C LEU A 28 -4.41 7.51 -1.19
N LYS A 29 -4.69 7.32 -2.49
CA LYS A 29 -4.90 5.99 -3.05
C LYS A 29 -3.64 5.13 -2.93
N LEU A 30 -2.47 5.69 -3.25
CA LEU A 30 -1.20 4.97 -3.12
C LEU A 30 -0.94 4.50 -1.69
N ARG A 31 -1.06 5.39 -0.68
CA ARG A 31 -0.86 5.03 0.73
C ARG A 31 -1.87 3.98 1.21
N LEU A 32 -3.12 4.07 0.75
CA LEU A 32 -4.14 3.10 1.10
C LEU A 32 -3.85 1.72 0.50
N LEU A 33 -3.41 1.67 -0.76
CA LEU A 33 -2.95 0.44 -1.42
C LEU A 33 -1.77 -0.18 -0.67
N THR A 34 -0.76 0.60 -0.29
CA THR A 34 0.38 0.13 0.51
C THR A 34 -0.06 -0.53 1.81
N ALA A 35 -0.93 0.15 2.56
CA ALA A 35 -1.41 -0.34 3.85
C ALA A 35 -2.25 -1.62 3.71
N CYS A 36 -3.12 -1.69 2.69
CA CYS A 36 -3.96 -2.87 2.45
C CYS A 36 -3.12 -4.04 1.95
N TYR A 37 -2.17 -3.80 1.04
CA TYR A 37 -1.24 -4.82 0.55
C TYR A 37 -0.43 -5.44 1.68
N GLY A 38 0.05 -4.67 2.66
CA GLY A 38 0.79 -5.20 3.80
C GLY A 38 0.00 -6.18 4.71
N GLU A 39 -1.33 -6.19 4.62
CA GLU A 39 -2.19 -7.12 5.37
C GLU A 39 -2.66 -8.31 4.52
N VAL A 40 -2.90 -8.09 3.21
CA VAL A 40 -3.51 -9.11 2.32
C VAL A 40 -2.55 -9.73 1.30
N PHE A 41 -1.42 -9.07 1.02
CA PHE A 41 -0.41 -9.46 0.04
C PHE A 41 -0.98 -9.76 -1.35
N ASP A 42 -1.98 -8.99 -1.78
CA ASP A 42 -2.67 -9.18 -3.06
C ASP A 42 -1.95 -8.44 -4.21
N GLU A 43 -1.35 -9.20 -5.13
CA GLU A 43 -0.54 -8.68 -6.23
C GLU A 43 -1.25 -7.63 -7.13
N PRO A 44 -2.54 -7.76 -7.47
CA PRO A 44 -3.29 -6.72 -8.18
C PRO A 44 -3.26 -5.34 -7.51
N MET A 45 -3.21 -5.28 -6.17
CA MET A 45 -3.09 -4.00 -5.45
C MET A 45 -1.70 -3.37 -5.67
N ALA A 46 -0.66 -4.21 -5.74
CA ALA A 46 0.69 -3.75 -6.06
C ALA A 46 0.79 -3.30 -7.53
N ASP A 47 0.15 -4.00 -8.47
CA ASP A 47 0.07 -3.58 -9.87
C ASP A 47 -0.59 -2.21 -10.02
N GLU A 48 -1.70 -1.97 -9.31
CA GLU A 48 -2.36 -0.68 -9.32
C GLU A 48 -1.48 0.42 -8.72
N GLY A 49 -0.79 0.15 -7.60
CA GLY A 49 0.17 1.08 -7.01
C GLY A 49 1.30 1.45 -7.97
N ARG A 50 1.89 0.46 -8.66
CA ARG A 50 2.91 0.67 -9.69
C ARG A 50 2.38 1.52 -10.85
N ALA A 51 1.14 1.29 -11.29
CA ALA A 51 0.50 2.07 -12.34
C ALA A 51 0.29 3.53 -11.92
N ILE A 52 -0.14 3.78 -10.67
CA ILE A 52 -0.25 5.13 -10.13
C ILE A 52 1.12 5.81 -10.14
N ILE A 53 2.17 5.16 -9.63
CA ILE A 53 3.52 5.72 -9.58
C ILE A 53 4.03 6.08 -10.99
N ALA A 54 3.83 5.19 -11.96
CA ALA A 54 4.22 5.43 -13.35
C ALA A 54 3.47 6.61 -14.01
N SER A 55 2.27 6.94 -13.52
CA SER A 55 1.47 8.06 -13.99
C SER A 55 1.83 9.40 -13.36
N LEU A 56 2.67 9.41 -12.31
CA LEU A 56 3.08 10.65 -11.63
C LEU A 56 4.19 11.36 -12.41
N ASP A 57 4.03 12.66 -12.60
CA ASP A 57 5.06 13.51 -13.18
C ASP A 57 6.21 13.68 -12.19
N SER A 58 7.39 13.16 -12.54
CA SER A 58 8.60 13.18 -11.70
C SER A 58 9.05 14.58 -11.30
N GLU A 59 8.68 15.60 -12.08
CA GLU A 59 9.00 17.01 -11.82
C GLU A 59 8.13 17.65 -10.73
N SER A 60 7.02 17.00 -10.36
CA SER A 60 6.02 17.53 -9.41
C SER A 60 5.99 16.79 -8.05
N LEU A 61 6.94 15.88 -7.82
CA LEU A 61 6.94 15.04 -6.62
C LEU A 61 7.20 15.87 -5.37
N THR A 62 6.20 15.94 -4.49
CA THR A 62 6.39 16.50 -3.15
C THR A 62 7.15 15.51 -2.26
N PRO A 63 7.82 15.98 -1.19
CA PRO A 63 8.52 15.10 -0.26
C PRO A 63 7.63 13.98 0.30
N GLU A 64 6.36 14.28 0.59
CA GLU A 64 5.39 13.33 1.15
C GLU A 64 5.01 12.24 0.15
N LEU A 65 4.98 12.58 -1.14
CA LEU A 65 4.73 11.63 -2.22
C LEU A 65 5.94 10.73 -2.44
N GLN A 66 7.14 11.29 -2.37
CA GLN A 66 8.37 10.50 -2.48
C GLN A 66 8.55 9.54 -1.29
N GLU A 67 8.20 9.97 -0.08
CA GLU A 67 8.11 9.11 1.10
C GLU A 67 7.12 7.95 0.87
N ALA A 68 5.92 8.24 0.35
CA ALA A 68 4.91 7.21 0.09
C ALA A 68 5.34 6.20 -0.99
N ILE A 69 6.05 6.66 -2.02
CA ILE A 69 6.62 5.79 -3.06
C ILE A 69 7.67 4.85 -2.46
N ASN A 70 8.57 5.38 -1.63
CA ASN A 70 9.59 4.56 -0.98
C ASN A 70 8.97 3.54 -0.01
N GLU A 71 7.97 3.94 0.77
CA GLU A 71 7.22 3.04 1.64
C GLU A 71 6.54 1.93 0.83
N PHE A 72 5.88 2.28 -0.28
CA PHE A 72 5.25 1.31 -1.17
C PHE A 72 6.27 0.27 -1.69
N HIS A 73 7.42 0.71 -2.23
CA HIS A 73 8.45 -0.22 -2.68
C HIS A 73 8.98 -1.09 -1.54
N ASN A 74 9.21 -0.53 -0.35
CA ASN A 74 9.69 -1.31 0.79
C ASN A 74 8.71 -2.44 1.18
N VAL A 75 7.40 -2.17 1.16
CA VAL A 75 6.40 -3.19 1.52
C VAL A 75 6.22 -4.22 0.41
N VAL A 76 6.23 -3.80 -0.86
CA VAL A 76 6.02 -4.68 -2.01
C VAL A 76 7.25 -5.53 -2.33
N ASP A 77 8.43 -4.94 -2.32
CA ASP A 77 9.69 -5.61 -2.67
C ASP A 77 10.27 -6.42 -1.50
N ASN A 78 9.85 -6.11 -0.27
CA ASN A 78 10.21 -6.87 0.92
C ASN A 78 8.96 -7.28 1.73
N PRO A 79 8.15 -8.23 1.22
CA PRO A 79 6.95 -8.70 1.90
C PRO A 79 7.24 -9.47 3.19
N TYR A 80 8.51 -9.84 3.47
CA TYR A 80 8.95 -10.46 4.71
C TYR A 80 10.08 -9.65 5.38
N PRO A 81 9.78 -8.48 5.98
CA PRO A 81 10.78 -7.61 6.59
C PRO A 81 11.59 -8.23 7.73
N CYS A 82 11.09 -9.33 8.32
CA CYS A 82 11.69 -9.99 9.48
C CYS A 82 12.68 -11.11 9.13
N GLU A 83 12.82 -11.51 7.86
CA GLU A 83 13.93 -12.35 7.43
C GLU A 83 15.09 -11.42 7.05
N GLU A 84 16.00 -11.17 8.00
CA GLU A 84 17.32 -10.65 7.63
C GLU A 84 17.91 -11.63 6.63
N VAL A 85 18.33 -11.13 5.46
CA VAL A 85 19.06 -11.94 4.49
C VAL A 85 20.39 -12.28 5.15
N GLU A 86 20.52 -13.49 5.67
CA GLU A 86 21.79 -13.98 6.20
C GLU A 86 22.76 -14.10 5.00
N ASP A 87 23.78 -13.22 4.94
CA ASP A 87 24.90 -13.28 3.99
C ASP A 87 25.74 -14.57 4.11
#